data_AF-A0A539EP43-F1
#
_entry.id   AF-A0A539EP43-F1
#
_cell.length_a   1.000
_cell.length_b   1.000
_cell.length_c   1.000
_cell.angle_alpha   90.00
_cell.angle_beta   90.00
_cell.angle_gamma   90.00
#
_symmetry.space_group_name_H-M   'P 1'
#
loop_
_entity.id
_entity.type
_entity.pdbx_description
1 polymer ?
#
loop_
_entity_poly.entity_id
_entity_poly.type
_entity_poly.pdbx_seq_one_letter_code
_entity_poly.pdbx_strand_id
1 'polypeptide(L)'
;MRRLLPLVLAALAAACSRPHPCDSVAKDYDKLPALKPIPKDAPVRLRVLYLEDARIRKLTPEGRRTLYRRVEALTKRWFGYTVRLEEVGARDLRVEFAGTTMPFASPEQAACLASARLDLSTEEGLDGLRFLVGREYAARGREVFERLFPETAGMDPHRARETAAAKVRSLNAWLSGLGTESGPLVRTDEDRRLTSTLHWMVYVRAQTDADFILTNTALVEPDNDMPVYVLARGGLTTGFVDNNTKAPYGAAGMVSLLPFLGGAELFDAKAAPTSPSENIDAAATMWLHELGHFLNRYGESYGEEGCVHVASEGLAYFKWHRAIRKADNRCSRLPTPVSKF
;
A
#
# COMPACT_ATOMS: atom_id res chain seq x y z
N MET A 1 -38.11 22.28 -34.24
CA MET A 1 -37.29 21.04 -34.22
C MET A 1 -35.88 21.20 -33.64
N ARG A 2 -35.24 22.38 -33.64
CA ARG A 2 -33.85 22.56 -33.12
C ARG A 2 -33.65 22.56 -31.59
N ARG A 3 -34.71 22.48 -30.78
CA ARG A 3 -34.62 22.44 -29.29
C ARG A 3 -34.77 21.03 -28.68
N LEU A 4 -35.10 20.02 -29.49
CA LEU A 4 -35.26 18.63 -29.04
C LEU A 4 -33.94 17.83 -29.10
N LEU A 5 -33.00 18.23 -29.96
CA LEU A 5 -31.74 17.53 -30.17
C LEU A 5 -30.80 17.51 -28.93
N PRO A 6 -30.60 18.61 -28.16
CA PRO A 6 -29.72 18.56 -26.99
C PRO A 6 -30.32 17.79 -25.81
N LEU A 7 -31.66 17.75 -25.69
CA LEU A 7 -32.37 16.95 -24.68
C LEU A 7 -32.30 15.45 -25.00
N VAL A 8 -32.37 15.08 -26.27
CA VAL A 8 -32.20 13.69 -26.72
C VAL A 8 -30.75 13.24 -26.60
N LEU A 9 -29.76 14.09 -26.88
CA LEU A 9 -28.33 13.79 -26.68
C LEU A 9 -27.95 13.66 -25.19
N ALA A 10 -28.51 14.50 -24.32
CA ALA A 10 -28.31 14.37 -22.87
C ALA A 10 -29.01 13.12 -22.30
N ALA A 11 -30.20 12.78 -22.78
CA ALA A 11 -30.90 11.56 -22.40
C ALA A 11 -30.21 10.29 -22.94
N LEU A 12 -29.61 10.34 -24.14
CA LEU A 12 -28.80 9.24 -24.69
C LEU A 12 -27.45 9.10 -23.96
N ALA A 13 -26.80 10.21 -23.57
CA ALA A 13 -25.58 10.16 -22.76
C ALA A 13 -25.83 9.58 -21.36
N ALA A 14 -26.98 9.88 -20.74
CA ALA A 14 -27.38 9.30 -19.45
C ALA A 14 -27.92 7.86 -19.57
N ALA A 15 -28.48 7.47 -20.72
CA ALA A 15 -28.94 6.10 -20.98
C ALA A 15 -27.83 5.13 -21.42
N CYS A 16 -26.63 5.64 -21.73
CA CYS A 16 -25.48 4.83 -22.18
C CYS A 16 -24.37 4.68 -21.12
N SER A 17 -24.44 5.35 -19.97
CA SER A 17 -23.52 5.07 -18.87
C SER A 17 -23.93 3.77 -18.18
N ARG A 18 -23.39 2.64 -18.66
CA ARG A 18 -23.48 1.38 -17.94
C ARG A 18 -22.94 1.58 -16.52
N PRO A 19 -23.62 1.06 -15.48
CA PRO A 19 -23.11 1.13 -14.11
C PRO A 19 -21.70 0.56 -14.08
N HIS A 20 -20.77 1.26 -13.44
CA HIS A 20 -19.41 0.75 -13.29
C HIS A 20 -19.45 -0.44 -12.31
N PRO A 21 -18.73 -1.54 -12.54
CA PRO A 21 -18.72 -2.70 -11.63
C PRO A 21 -18.41 -2.37 -10.16
N CYS A 22 -17.72 -1.25 -9.92
CA CYS A 22 -17.40 -0.76 -8.59
C CYS A 22 -18.44 0.17 -7.94
N ASP A 23 -19.52 0.56 -8.62
CA ASP A 23 -20.50 1.51 -8.05
C ASP A 23 -21.16 0.99 -6.78
N SER A 24 -21.40 -0.32 -6.69
CA SER A 24 -21.94 -0.97 -5.49
C SER A 24 -20.91 -1.01 -4.36
N VAL A 25 -19.66 -1.37 -4.68
CA VAL A 25 -18.54 -1.46 -3.73
C VAL A 25 -18.25 -0.09 -3.12
N ALA A 26 -18.23 0.97 -3.93
CA ALA A 26 -18.03 2.35 -3.47
C ALA A 26 -19.13 2.79 -2.51
N LYS A 27 -20.40 2.50 -2.84
CA LYS A 27 -21.54 2.81 -1.95
C LYS A 27 -21.48 2.07 -0.61
N ASP A 28 -20.98 0.85 -0.60
CA ASP A 28 -20.82 0.09 0.64
C ASP A 28 -19.66 0.62 1.48
N TYR A 29 -18.58 1.07 0.82
CA TYR A 29 -17.48 1.75 1.48
C TYR A 29 -17.90 3.08 2.12
N ASP A 30 -18.77 3.85 1.45
CA ASP A 30 -19.34 5.09 2.00
C ASP A 30 -20.18 4.89 3.27
N LYS A 31 -20.70 3.67 3.49
CA LYS A 31 -21.45 3.33 4.71
C LYS A 31 -20.57 2.94 5.89
N LEU A 32 -19.27 2.75 5.69
CA LEU A 32 -18.37 2.34 6.77
C LEU A 32 -18.28 3.42 7.85
N PRO A 33 -18.24 3.01 9.13
CA PRO A 33 -18.17 3.96 10.24
C PRO A 33 -16.86 4.75 10.19
N ALA A 34 -16.93 6.01 10.58
CA ALA A 34 -15.75 6.85 10.75
C ALA A 34 -14.86 6.30 11.88
N LEU A 35 -13.60 6.08 11.55
CA LEU A 35 -12.59 5.67 12.52
C LEU A 35 -12.13 6.85 13.37
N LYS A 36 -11.88 6.56 14.64
CA LYS A 36 -11.34 7.53 15.61
C LYS A 36 -9.96 7.08 16.10
N PRO A 37 -9.09 8.01 16.50
CA PRO A 37 -7.85 7.68 17.19
C PRO A 37 -8.12 6.79 18.40
N ILE A 38 -7.28 5.79 18.60
CA ILE A 38 -7.35 4.89 19.74
C ILE A 38 -6.84 5.64 20.98
N PRO A 39 -7.52 5.54 22.15
CA PRO A 39 -7.05 6.15 23.39
C PRO A 39 -5.66 5.63 23.83
N LYS A 40 -4.86 6.49 24.46
CA LYS A 40 -3.48 6.18 24.93
C LYS A 40 -3.40 5.77 26.40
N ASP A 41 -4.51 5.87 27.11
CA ASP A 41 -4.64 5.64 28.55
C ASP A 41 -4.63 4.14 28.92
N ALA A 42 -4.89 3.25 27.96
CA ALA A 42 -4.82 1.80 28.13
C ALA A 42 -3.81 1.15 27.18
N PRO A 43 -3.20 0.01 27.57
CA PRO A 43 -2.40 -0.79 26.65
C PRO A 43 -3.24 -1.30 25.47
N VAL A 44 -2.70 -1.18 24.27
CA VAL A 44 -3.32 -1.68 23.03
C VAL A 44 -2.72 -3.05 22.70
N ARG A 45 -3.56 -4.08 22.60
CA ARG A 45 -3.12 -5.43 22.20
C ARG A 45 -3.49 -5.67 20.75
N LEU A 46 -2.50 -5.98 19.91
CA LEU A 46 -2.71 -6.26 18.50
C LEU A 46 -2.29 -7.69 18.19
N ARG A 47 -3.20 -8.44 17.58
CA ARG A 47 -2.97 -9.80 17.08
C ARG A 47 -2.30 -9.72 15.72
N VAL A 48 -1.23 -10.47 15.54
CA VAL A 48 -0.41 -10.46 14.31
C VAL A 48 -0.44 -11.84 13.66
N LEU A 49 -0.90 -11.91 12.42
CA LEU A 49 -0.80 -13.10 11.59
C LEU A 49 0.38 -12.96 10.63
N TYR A 50 1.23 -13.98 10.54
CA TYR A 50 2.30 -14.03 9.54
C TYR A 50 1.88 -14.92 8.36
N LEU A 51 1.72 -14.33 7.17
CA LEU A 51 1.45 -15.06 5.93
C LEU A 51 2.73 -15.23 5.13
N GLU A 52 3.16 -16.48 4.99
CA GLU A 52 4.44 -16.85 4.41
C GLU A 52 4.30 -17.23 2.93
N ASP A 53 5.01 -16.52 2.06
CA ASP A 53 5.34 -16.99 0.73
C ASP A 53 6.62 -17.83 0.80
N ALA A 54 6.47 -19.15 0.69
CA ALA A 54 7.57 -20.11 0.80
C ALA A 54 8.66 -19.92 -0.27
N ARG A 55 8.37 -19.20 -1.35
CA ARG A 55 9.29 -18.99 -2.48
C ARG A 55 10.35 -17.92 -2.19
N ILE A 56 10.17 -17.15 -1.13
CA ILE A 56 10.92 -15.93 -0.84
C ILE A 56 11.55 -16.04 0.55
N ARG A 57 12.70 -15.38 0.73
CA ARG A 57 13.33 -15.23 2.04
C ARG A 57 12.33 -14.72 3.09
N LYS A 58 12.40 -15.29 4.28
CA LYS A 58 11.52 -15.01 5.42
C LYS A 58 12.29 -14.64 6.68
N LEU A 59 11.60 -13.99 7.62
CA LEU A 59 12.11 -13.88 8.99
C LEU A 59 11.92 -15.21 9.73
N THR A 60 12.93 -15.60 10.50
CA THR A 60 12.77 -16.65 11.51
C THR A 60 11.79 -16.20 12.61
N PRO A 61 11.23 -17.13 13.40
CA PRO A 61 10.41 -16.78 14.56
C PRO A 61 11.12 -15.79 15.51
N GLU A 62 12.42 -15.96 15.74
CA GLU A 62 13.26 -15.06 16.54
C GLU A 62 13.38 -13.67 15.90
N GLY A 63 13.53 -13.64 14.57
CA GLY A 63 13.55 -12.43 13.78
C GLY A 63 12.24 -11.65 13.88
N ARG A 64 11.09 -12.33 13.78
CA ARG A 64 9.76 -11.72 13.97
C ARG A 64 9.57 -11.19 15.39
N ARG A 65 9.93 -11.97 16.43
CA ARG A 65 9.91 -11.48 17.82
C ARG A 65 10.78 -10.25 18.04
N THR A 66 11.92 -10.17 17.34
CA THR A 66 12.80 -8.99 17.40
C THR A 66 12.18 -7.79 16.70
N LEU A 67 11.55 -7.99 15.54
CA LEU A 67 10.76 -6.96 14.86
C LEU A 67 9.65 -6.43 15.77
N TYR A 68 8.86 -7.31 16.40
CA TYR A 68 7.77 -6.92 17.31
C TYR A 68 8.26 -6.03 18.44
N ARG A 69 9.31 -6.44 19.15
CA ARG A 69 9.87 -5.63 20.24
C ARG A 69 10.35 -4.25 19.79
N ARG A 70 10.92 -4.15 18.58
CA ARG A 70 11.34 -2.87 18.01
C ARG A 70 10.16 -1.98 17.69
N VAL A 71 9.11 -2.53 17.09
CA VAL A 71 7.87 -1.80 16.78
C VAL A 71 7.19 -1.33 18.07
N GLU A 72 7.08 -2.16 19.09
CA GLU A 72 6.54 -1.78 20.40
C GLU A 72 7.34 -0.62 21.01
N ALA A 73 8.68 -0.70 21.00
CA ALA A 73 9.55 0.34 21.53
C ALA A 73 9.44 1.66 20.75
N LEU A 74 9.43 1.61 19.41
CA LEU A 74 9.28 2.80 18.56
C LEU A 74 7.90 3.44 18.75
N THR A 75 6.86 2.63 18.81
CA THR A 75 5.48 3.09 19.00
C THR A 75 5.32 3.78 20.36
N LYS A 76 5.94 3.23 21.40
CA LYS A 76 5.97 3.87 22.72
C LYS A 76 6.73 5.20 22.70
N ARG A 77 7.92 5.20 22.10
CA ARG A 77 8.80 6.39 22.04
C ARG A 77 8.14 7.54 21.28
N TRP A 78 7.57 7.26 20.11
CA TRP A 78 7.21 8.31 19.16
C TRP A 78 5.70 8.61 19.09
N PHE A 79 4.84 7.65 19.44
CA PHE A 79 3.39 7.89 19.51
C PHE A 79 2.83 7.87 20.93
N GLY A 80 3.60 7.40 21.93
CA GLY A 80 3.21 7.37 23.34
C GLY A 80 2.36 6.16 23.74
N TYR A 81 1.96 5.30 22.79
CA TYR A 81 1.15 4.12 23.05
C TYR A 81 1.95 3.00 23.71
N THR A 82 1.35 2.32 24.67
CA THR A 82 1.85 1.02 25.14
C THR A 82 1.20 -0.06 24.29
N VAL A 83 1.89 -0.50 23.22
CA VAL A 83 1.40 -1.58 22.35
C VAL A 83 1.99 -2.91 22.79
N ARG A 84 1.20 -3.98 22.69
CA ARG A 84 1.63 -5.37 22.78
C ARG A 84 1.27 -6.11 21.50
N LEU A 85 2.27 -6.63 20.80
CA LEU A 85 2.11 -7.43 19.59
C LEU A 85 2.12 -8.92 19.94
N GLU A 86 1.06 -9.63 19.57
CA GLU A 86 0.88 -11.06 19.87
C GLU A 86 0.72 -11.83 18.56
N GLU A 87 1.73 -12.63 18.19
CA GLU A 87 1.64 -13.49 17.01
C GLU A 87 0.64 -14.62 17.25
N VAL A 88 -0.46 -14.63 16.49
CA VAL A 88 -1.51 -15.66 16.58
C VAL A 88 -1.19 -16.90 15.74
N GLY A 89 -0.22 -16.78 14.84
CA GLY A 89 0.29 -17.90 14.05
C GLY A 89 1.04 -17.48 12.79
N ALA A 90 1.60 -18.48 12.12
CA ALA A 90 2.15 -18.38 10.78
C ALA A 90 1.39 -19.35 9.86
N ARG A 91 1.01 -18.91 8.66
CA ARG A 91 0.27 -19.71 7.69
C ARG A 91 0.91 -19.56 6.31
N ASP A 92 0.73 -20.57 5.47
CA ASP A 92 1.14 -20.50 4.07
C ASP A 92 0.23 -19.54 3.31
N LEU A 93 0.83 -18.58 2.60
CA LEU A 93 0.12 -17.54 1.87
C LEU A 93 -0.77 -18.11 0.77
N ARG A 94 -0.28 -19.11 0.03
CA ARG A 94 -1.04 -19.72 -1.08
C ARG A 94 -2.24 -20.48 -0.54
N VAL A 95 -2.06 -21.25 0.52
CA VAL A 95 -3.17 -21.97 1.18
C VAL A 95 -4.22 -20.99 1.69
N GLU A 96 -3.79 -19.91 2.34
CA GLU A 96 -4.70 -18.88 2.85
C GLU A 96 -5.51 -18.22 1.71
N PHE A 97 -4.86 -17.90 0.59
CA PHE A 97 -5.50 -17.24 -0.56
C PHE A 97 -6.20 -18.20 -1.55
N ALA A 98 -5.98 -19.51 -1.46
CA ALA A 98 -6.63 -20.52 -2.29
C ALA A 98 -7.99 -20.99 -1.74
N GLY A 99 -8.32 -20.63 -0.49
CA GLY A 99 -9.54 -21.08 0.17
C GLY A 99 -10.83 -20.57 -0.48
N THR A 100 -11.89 -21.38 -0.44
CA THR A 100 -13.25 -21.00 -0.86
C THR A 100 -13.91 -19.95 0.05
N THR A 101 -13.24 -19.57 1.14
CA THR A 101 -13.65 -18.57 2.12
C THR A 101 -13.13 -17.16 1.83
N MET A 102 -12.40 -16.96 0.73
CA MET A 102 -11.85 -15.64 0.41
C MET A 102 -12.97 -14.63 0.10
N PRO A 103 -12.87 -13.38 0.58
CA PRO A 103 -13.99 -12.44 0.61
C PRO A 103 -14.21 -11.72 -0.72
N PHE A 104 -13.49 -12.09 -1.79
CA PHE A 104 -13.82 -11.72 -3.18
C PHE A 104 -14.83 -12.67 -3.83
N ALA A 105 -15.42 -13.58 -3.05
CA ALA A 105 -16.30 -14.63 -3.55
C ALA A 105 -17.57 -14.12 -4.23
N SER A 106 -17.96 -12.84 -4.02
CA SER A 106 -19.05 -12.23 -4.79
C SER A 106 -18.59 -11.91 -6.22
N PRO A 107 -19.36 -12.29 -7.26
CA PRO A 107 -19.07 -11.93 -8.65
C PRO A 107 -18.90 -10.42 -8.86
N GLU A 108 -19.65 -9.59 -8.12
CA GLU A 108 -19.60 -8.13 -8.21
C GLU A 108 -18.27 -7.58 -7.69
N GLN A 109 -17.79 -8.09 -6.56
CA GLN A 109 -16.48 -7.70 -6.01
C GLN A 109 -15.36 -8.17 -6.93
N ALA A 110 -15.40 -9.41 -7.42
CA ALA A 110 -14.42 -9.91 -8.39
C ALA A 110 -14.39 -9.05 -9.66
N ALA A 111 -15.56 -8.66 -10.19
CA ALA A 111 -15.67 -7.78 -11.35
C ALA A 111 -15.14 -6.36 -11.07
N CYS A 112 -15.42 -5.80 -9.88
CA CYS A 112 -14.87 -4.51 -9.48
C CYS A 112 -13.33 -4.56 -9.39
N LEU A 113 -12.76 -5.55 -8.69
CA LEU A 113 -11.30 -5.70 -8.57
C LEU A 113 -10.64 -5.84 -9.95
N ALA A 114 -11.25 -6.63 -10.85
CA ALA A 114 -10.78 -6.76 -12.22
C ALA A 114 -10.82 -5.44 -12.99
N SER A 115 -11.88 -4.63 -12.82
CA SER A 115 -12.03 -3.33 -13.51
C SER A 115 -11.10 -2.22 -12.98
N ALA A 116 -10.67 -2.32 -11.72
CA ALA A 116 -9.79 -1.34 -11.09
C ALA A 116 -8.30 -1.59 -11.40
N ARG A 117 -7.96 -2.80 -11.84
CA ARG A 117 -6.60 -3.22 -12.17
C ARG A 117 -6.14 -2.63 -13.51
N LEU A 118 -4.87 -2.21 -13.57
CA LEU A 118 -4.23 -1.80 -14.82
C LEU A 118 -3.41 -2.95 -15.42
N ASP A 119 -3.78 -3.41 -16.63
CA ASP A 119 -2.93 -4.33 -17.39
C ASP A 119 -1.89 -3.56 -18.20
N LEU A 120 -0.69 -3.41 -17.65
CA LEU A 120 0.40 -2.65 -18.26
C LEU A 120 1.00 -3.31 -19.53
N SER A 121 0.46 -4.46 -19.95
CA SER A 121 0.79 -5.09 -21.23
C SER A 121 -0.12 -4.65 -22.38
N THR A 122 -1.26 -4.02 -22.09
CA THR A 122 -2.22 -3.53 -23.10
C THR A 122 -2.16 -2.01 -23.27
N GLU A 123 -2.63 -1.51 -24.40
CA GLU A 123 -2.72 -0.06 -24.65
C GLU A 123 -3.66 0.62 -23.64
N GLU A 124 -4.79 -0.02 -23.33
CA GLU A 124 -5.79 0.48 -22.38
C GLU A 124 -5.21 0.63 -20.97
N GLY A 125 -4.43 -0.35 -20.50
CA GLY A 125 -3.79 -0.24 -19.18
C GLY A 125 -2.66 0.79 -19.15
N LEU A 126 -1.95 1.00 -20.26
CA LEU A 126 -0.97 2.10 -20.38
C LEU A 126 -1.63 3.47 -20.38
N ASP A 127 -2.77 3.62 -21.04
CA ASP A 127 -3.56 4.85 -21.01
C ASP A 127 -4.15 5.11 -19.62
N GLY A 128 -4.64 4.07 -18.95
CA GLY A 128 -5.06 4.14 -17.55
C GLY A 128 -3.93 4.62 -16.63
N LEU A 129 -2.71 4.08 -16.81
CA LEU A 129 -1.54 4.53 -16.04
C LEU A 129 -1.20 6.01 -16.31
N ARG A 130 -1.20 6.45 -17.57
CA ARG A 130 -0.96 7.86 -17.93
C ARG A 130 -2.01 8.78 -17.32
N PHE A 131 -3.28 8.37 -17.39
CA PHE A 131 -4.38 9.10 -16.77
C PHE A 131 -4.16 9.25 -15.27
N LEU A 132 -3.84 8.15 -14.59
CA LEU A 132 -3.58 8.13 -13.15
C LEU A 132 -2.41 9.04 -12.75
N VAL A 133 -1.27 8.94 -13.44
CA VAL A 133 -0.12 9.83 -13.24
C VAL A 133 -0.50 11.29 -13.46
N GLY A 134 -1.33 11.56 -14.49
CA GLY A 134 -1.81 12.91 -14.77
C GLY A 134 -2.76 13.46 -13.71
N ARG A 135 -3.65 12.61 -13.17
CA ARG A 135 -4.54 12.94 -12.06
C ARG A 135 -3.73 13.33 -10.82
N GLU A 136 -2.75 12.49 -10.45
CA GLU A 136 -1.90 12.74 -9.29
C GLU A 136 -1.03 13.99 -9.45
N TYR A 137 -0.46 14.22 -10.63
CA TYR A 137 0.27 15.45 -10.94
C TYR A 137 -0.60 16.70 -10.73
N ALA A 138 -1.84 16.66 -11.25
CA ALA A 138 -2.78 17.78 -11.12
C ALA A 138 -3.21 18.01 -9.67
N ALA A 139 -3.43 16.94 -8.90
CA ALA A 139 -3.89 17.02 -7.52
C ALA A 139 -2.81 17.48 -6.53
N ARG A 140 -1.55 17.07 -6.73
CA ARG A 140 -0.45 17.32 -5.77
C ARG A 140 0.46 18.48 -6.18
N GLY A 141 0.47 18.82 -7.46
CA GLY A 141 1.30 19.89 -8.01
C GLY A 141 2.73 19.45 -8.33
N ARG A 142 3.43 20.33 -9.03
CA ARG A 142 4.76 20.09 -9.62
C ARG A 142 5.83 19.74 -8.59
N GLU A 143 5.90 20.47 -7.48
CA GLU A 143 6.97 20.31 -6.48
C GLU A 143 6.99 18.90 -5.86
N VAL A 144 5.82 18.41 -5.42
CA VAL A 144 5.68 17.06 -4.87
C VAL A 144 6.01 16.01 -5.93
N PHE A 145 5.55 16.24 -7.16
CA PHE A 145 5.76 15.30 -8.26
C PHE A 145 7.23 15.19 -8.66
N GLU A 146 7.92 16.31 -8.86
CA GLU A 146 9.36 16.33 -9.20
C GLU A 146 10.21 15.73 -8.06
N ARG A 147 9.80 15.86 -6.79
CA ARG A 147 10.50 15.19 -5.69
C ARG A 147 10.38 13.65 -5.78
N LEU A 148 9.22 13.13 -6.14
CA LEU A 148 8.96 11.68 -6.28
C LEU A 148 9.49 11.10 -7.60
N PHE A 149 9.55 11.93 -8.64
CA PHE A 149 10.05 11.61 -9.98
C PHE A 149 11.15 12.63 -10.38
N PRO A 150 12.33 12.59 -9.75
CA PRO A 150 13.38 13.59 -9.93
C PRO A 150 13.86 13.72 -11.38
N GLU A 151 13.79 12.64 -12.17
CA GLU A 151 14.07 12.67 -13.60
C GLU A 151 13.11 13.55 -14.42
N THR A 152 11.99 13.99 -13.85
CA THR A 152 11.02 14.88 -14.50
C THR A 152 11.26 16.36 -14.22
N ALA A 153 12.25 16.69 -13.40
CA ALA A 153 12.55 18.05 -12.99
C ALA A 153 12.76 18.99 -14.19
N GLY A 154 12.07 20.13 -14.18
CA GLY A 154 12.19 21.12 -15.24
C GLY A 154 11.40 20.81 -16.51
N MET A 155 10.85 19.61 -16.68
CA MET A 155 10.09 19.22 -17.87
C MET A 155 8.74 19.95 -17.96
N ASP A 156 8.19 20.04 -19.17
CA ASP A 156 6.80 20.42 -19.35
C ASP A 156 5.86 19.34 -18.77
N PRO A 157 4.63 19.70 -18.33
CA PRO A 157 3.74 18.76 -17.67
C PRO A 157 3.38 17.52 -18.52
N HIS A 158 3.33 17.62 -19.84
CA HIS A 158 3.03 16.46 -20.69
C HIS A 158 4.19 15.47 -20.66
N ARG A 159 5.41 15.94 -20.93
CA ARG A 159 6.61 15.10 -20.93
C ARG A 159 6.93 14.52 -19.54
N ALA A 160 6.69 15.29 -18.48
CA ALA A 160 6.87 14.81 -17.10
C ALA A 160 5.97 13.60 -16.80
N ARG A 161 4.70 13.66 -17.20
CA ARG A 161 3.73 12.57 -16.99
C ARG A 161 4.08 11.32 -17.79
N GLU A 162 4.44 11.45 -19.07
CA GLU A 162 4.88 10.32 -19.88
C GLU A 162 6.14 9.66 -19.32
N THR A 163 7.10 10.47 -18.87
CA THR A 163 8.35 9.98 -18.29
C THR A 163 8.10 9.22 -16.98
N ALA A 164 7.26 9.75 -16.10
CA ALA A 164 6.87 9.09 -14.87
C ALA A 164 6.11 7.77 -15.14
N ALA A 165 5.13 7.76 -16.06
CA ALA A 165 4.40 6.54 -16.43
C ALA A 165 5.34 5.45 -16.98
N ALA A 166 6.31 5.82 -17.82
CA ALA A 166 7.32 4.90 -18.32
C ALA A 166 8.18 4.31 -17.18
N LYS A 167 8.58 5.13 -16.20
CA LYS A 167 9.30 4.65 -15.03
C LYS A 167 8.47 3.71 -14.17
N VAL A 168 7.20 4.05 -13.89
CA VAL A 168 6.28 3.19 -13.13
C VAL A 168 6.19 1.81 -13.79
N ARG A 169 5.97 1.77 -15.11
CA ARG A 169 5.90 0.53 -15.89
C ARG A 169 7.21 -0.27 -15.79
N SER A 170 8.35 0.39 -15.97
CA SER A 170 9.65 -0.28 -15.94
C SER A 170 9.94 -0.87 -14.56
N LEU A 171 9.66 -0.14 -13.48
CA LEU A 171 9.83 -0.63 -12.11
C LEU A 171 8.86 -1.77 -11.81
N ASN A 172 7.60 -1.67 -12.23
CA ASN A 172 6.61 -2.74 -12.03
C ASN A 172 7.03 -4.04 -12.74
N ALA A 173 7.51 -3.94 -13.99
CA ALA A 173 7.97 -5.11 -14.74
C ALA A 173 9.17 -5.78 -14.06
N TRP A 174 10.11 -4.98 -13.56
CA TRP A 174 11.26 -5.48 -12.79
C TRP A 174 10.83 -6.16 -11.48
N LEU A 175 9.94 -5.53 -10.69
CA LEU A 175 9.39 -6.10 -9.46
C LEU A 175 8.64 -7.42 -9.71
N SER A 176 7.82 -7.48 -10.75
CA SER A 176 7.10 -8.70 -11.14
C SER A 176 8.06 -9.83 -11.56
N GLY A 177 9.19 -9.46 -12.15
CA GLY A 177 10.24 -10.34 -12.63
C GLY A 177 11.26 -10.78 -11.58
N LEU A 178 11.14 -10.33 -10.32
CA LEU A 178 12.06 -10.71 -9.25
C LEU A 178 12.16 -12.23 -9.12
N GLY A 179 13.39 -12.74 -9.04
CA GLY A 179 13.63 -14.17 -8.91
C GLY A 179 13.21 -14.70 -7.54
N THR A 180 12.51 -15.83 -7.54
CA THR A 180 12.16 -16.63 -6.35
C THR A 180 12.73 -18.04 -6.51
N GLU A 181 12.64 -18.86 -5.46
CA GLU A 181 13.05 -20.28 -5.53
C GLU A 181 12.30 -21.08 -6.61
N SER A 182 11.15 -20.59 -7.08
CA SER A 182 10.29 -21.26 -8.08
C SER A 182 10.17 -20.53 -9.43
N GLY A 183 11.02 -19.53 -9.67
CA GLY A 183 10.96 -18.67 -10.86
C GLY A 183 10.55 -17.23 -10.53
N PRO A 184 10.09 -16.43 -11.51
CA PRO A 184 9.64 -15.05 -11.27
C PRO A 184 8.54 -14.96 -10.21
N LEU A 185 8.53 -13.87 -9.44
CA LEU A 185 7.55 -13.60 -8.39
C LEU A 185 6.12 -13.71 -8.91
N VAL A 186 5.87 -13.11 -10.08
CA VAL A 186 4.58 -13.11 -10.77
C VAL A 186 4.72 -13.86 -12.09
N ARG A 187 4.17 -15.08 -12.15
CA ARG A 187 4.18 -15.92 -13.36
C ARG A 187 2.78 -16.36 -13.77
N THR A 188 1.91 -16.63 -12.80
CA THR A 188 0.55 -17.12 -13.04
C THR A 188 -0.50 -16.10 -12.58
N ASP A 189 -1.75 -16.31 -13.00
CA ASP A 189 -2.87 -15.51 -12.48
C ASP A 189 -3.09 -15.69 -10.98
N GLU A 190 -2.71 -16.85 -10.44
CA GLU A 190 -2.69 -17.05 -8.99
C GLU A 190 -1.67 -16.11 -8.34
N ASP A 191 -0.43 -16.07 -8.84
CA ASP A 191 0.61 -15.17 -8.32
C ASP A 191 0.17 -13.70 -8.38
N ARG A 192 -0.51 -13.31 -9.47
CA ARG A 192 -1.09 -11.97 -9.59
C ARG A 192 -2.10 -11.69 -8.49
N ARG A 193 -2.99 -12.63 -8.15
CA ARG A 193 -3.92 -12.45 -7.02
C ARG A 193 -3.18 -12.31 -5.69
N LEU A 194 -2.12 -13.10 -5.46
CA LEU A 194 -1.31 -13.04 -4.24
C LEU A 194 -0.53 -11.73 -4.09
N THR A 195 -0.27 -11.05 -5.20
CA THR A 195 0.54 -9.82 -5.25
C THR A 195 -0.29 -8.58 -5.56
N SER A 196 -1.61 -8.69 -5.64
CA SER A 196 -2.51 -7.58 -5.97
C SER A 196 -2.94 -6.82 -4.71
N THR A 197 -2.66 -5.51 -4.66
CA THR A 197 -3.03 -4.65 -3.51
C THR A 197 -4.53 -4.71 -3.25
N LEU A 198 -5.35 -4.61 -4.29
CA LEU A 198 -6.80 -4.66 -4.19
C LEU A 198 -7.29 -5.98 -3.59
N HIS A 199 -6.63 -7.09 -3.90
CA HIS A 199 -6.97 -8.36 -3.28
C HIS A 199 -6.68 -8.30 -1.77
N TRP A 200 -5.47 -7.89 -1.41
CA TRP A 200 -5.11 -7.74 0.00
C TRP A 200 -6.06 -6.81 0.78
N MET A 201 -6.57 -5.73 0.18
CA MET A 201 -7.52 -4.84 0.85
C MET A 201 -8.79 -5.57 1.28
N VAL A 202 -9.43 -6.34 0.39
CA VAL A 202 -10.65 -7.08 0.78
C VAL A 202 -10.32 -8.18 1.80
N TYR A 203 -9.17 -8.85 1.67
CA TYR A 203 -8.73 -9.83 2.68
C TYR A 203 -8.59 -9.18 4.07
N VAL A 204 -7.92 -8.02 4.15
CA VAL A 204 -7.75 -7.24 5.38
C VAL A 204 -9.10 -6.79 5.95
N ARG A 205 -10.05 -6.33 5.12
CA ARG A 205 -11.41 -5.93 5.53
C ARG A 205 -12.23 -7.07 6.13
N ALA A 206 -11.94 -8.30 5.73
CA ALA A 206 -12.67 -9.48 6.16
C ALA A 206 -12.02 -10.23 7.32
N GLN A 207 -10.77 -9.91 7.66
CA GLN A 207 -9.98 -10.60 8.67
C GLN A 207 -10.65 -10.53 10.05
N THR A 208 -10.68 -11.67 10.75
CA THR A 208 -11.21 -11.79 12.11
C THR A 208 -10.16 -12.23 13.12
N ASP A 209 -9.10 -12.90 12.65
CA ASP A 209 -8.13 -13.60 13.48
C ASP A 209 -6.99 -12.68 13.90
N ALA A 210 -6.73 -11.61 13.15
CA ALA A 210 -5.62 -10.69 13.34
C ALA A 210 -6.03 -9.23 13.11
N ASP A 211 -5.31 -8.33 13.78
CA ASP A 211 -5.44 -6.88 13.61
C ASP A 211 -4.37 -6.35 12.65
N PHE A 212 -3.24 -7.06 12.54
CA PHE A 212 -2.22 -6.83 11.51
C PHE A 212 -1.81 -8.15 10.85
N ILE A 213 -1.57 -8.10 9.55
CA ILE A 213 -0.95 -9.18 8.80
C ILE A 213 0.46 -8.78 8.37
N LEU A 214 1.44 -9.62 8.65
CA LEU A 214 2.78 -9.51 8.10
C LEU A 214 2.95 -10.53 6.99
N THR A 215 3.61 -10.16 5.89
CA THR A 215 3.96 -11.11 4.84
C THR A 215 5.34 -10.85 4.27
N ASN A 216 6.04 -11.86 3.78
CA ASN A 216 7.31 -11.71 3.06
C ASN A 216 7.14 -11.58 1.53
N THR A 217 5.91 -11.57 1.00
CA THR A 217 5.66 -11.33 -0.43
C THR A 217 5.52 -9.86 -0.79
N ALA A 218 5.52 -9.54 -2.08
CA ALA A 218 5.28 -8.18 -2.59
C ALA A 218 3.80 -7.95 -2.90
N LEU A 219 3.36 -6.70 -2.78
CA LEU A 219 2.10 -6.24 -3.39
C LEU A 219 2.49 -5.32 -4.54
N VAL A 220 2.49 -5.83 -5.77
CA VAL A 220 3.13 -5.21 -6.94
C VAL A 220 2.20 -5.13 -8.12
N GLU A 221 1.29 -4.16 -8.11
CA GLU A 221 0.35 -3.96 -9.21
C GLU A 221 -0.30 -2.58 -9.13
N PRO A 222 0.02 -1.64 -10.05
CA PRO A 222 -0.72 -0.41 -10.18
C PRO A 222 -2.21 -0.63 -10.41
N ASP A 223 -3.03 0.12 -9.69
CA ASP A 223 -4.48 0.18 -9.85
C ASP A 223 -4.95 1.63 -10.02
N ASN A 224 -6.21 1.79 -10.40
CA ASN A 224 -6.83 3.07 -10.75
C ASN A 224 -6.94 4.08 -9.58
N ASP A 225 -6.59 3.71 -8.34
CA ASP A 225 -6.69 4.60 -7.19
C ASP A 225 -5.38 4.75 -6.40
N MET A 226 -4.26 4.31 -6.97
CA MET A 226 -2.98 4.41 -6.26
C MET A 226 -2.50 5.86 -6.08
N PRO A 227 -2.04 6.22 -4.87
CA PRO A 227 -1.43 7.53 -4.62
C PRO A 227 -0.04 7.62 -5.28
N VAL A 228 0.37 8.85 -5.58
CA VAL A 228 1.61 9.15 -6.32
C VAL A 228 2.89 8.52 -5.74
N TYR A 229 3.00 8.36 -4.42
CA TYR A 229 4.19 7.77 -3.82
C TYR A 229 4.28 6.25 -4.04
N VAL A 230 3.14 5.56 -4.16
CA VAL A 230 3.09 4.13 -4.53
C VAL A 230 3.41 3.99 -6.02
N LEU A 231 2.93 4.90 -6.87
CA LEU A 231 3.33 4.95 -8.28
C LEU A 231 4.85 5.13 -8.42
N ALA A 232 5.45 6.04 -7.66
CA ALA A 232 6.89 6.25 -7.65
C ALA A 232 7.71 5.00 -7.24
N ARG A 233 7.06 4.00 -6.63
CA ARG A 233 7.63 2.69 -6.29
C ARG A 233 7.35 1.60 -7.34
N GLY A 234 6.77 1.94 -8.49
CA GLY A 234 6.36 0.96 -9.51
C GLY A 234 5.07 0.21 -9.15
N GLY A 235 4.20 0.78 -8.32
CA GLY A 235 3.00 0.11 -7.83
C GLY A 235 3.24 -0.84 -6.65
N LEU A 236 4.43 -0.76 -6.02
CA LEU A 236 4.73 -1.54 -4.82
C LEU A 236 4.08 -0.89 -3.58
N THR A 237 3.07 -1.58 -3.05
CA THR A 237 2.49 -1.29 -1.74
C THR A 237 3.28 -2.04 -0.67
N THR A 238 3.79 -1.34 0.34
CA THR A 238 4.56 -1.97 1.43
C THR A 238 3.74 -2.14 2.70
N GLY A 239 2.69 -1.36 2.86
CA GLY A 239 1.71 -1.54 3.91
C GLY A 239 0.50 -0.68 3.60
N PHE A 240 -0.58 -0.99 4.31
CA PHE A 240 -1.75 -0.12 4.40
C PHE A 240 -2.57 -0.53 5.62
N VAL A 241 -3.48 0.36 6.03
CA VAL A 241 -4.52 0.10 7.00
C VAL A 241 -5.86 0.36 6.32
N ASP A 242 -6.86 -0.47 6.60
CA ASP A 242 -8.19 -0.33 6.03
C ASP A 242 -9.25 -0.51 7.14
N ASN A 243 -10.46 -0.02 6.88
CA ASN A 243 -11.61 -0.22 7.72
C ASN A 243 -11.98 -1.71 7.80
N ASN A 244 -12.10 -2.25 9.00
CA ASN A 244 -12.56 -3.61 9.25
C ASN A 244 -13.57 -3.59 10.40
N THR A 245 -14.86 -3.68 10.06
CA THR A 245 -15.96 -3.64 11.03
C THR A 245 -16.05 -4.88 11.91
N LYS A 246 -15.31 -5.95 11.59
CA LYS A 246 -15.21 -7.18 12.38
C LYS A 246 -14.05 -7.15 13.38
N ALA A 247 -13.08 -6.26 13.18
CA ALA A 247 -11.93 -6.10 14.07
C ALA A 247 -12.28 -5.25 15.30
N PRO A 248 -11.71 -5.54 16.49
CA PRO A 248 -12.00 -4.79 17.73
C PRO A 248 -11.76 -3.28 17.64
N TYR A 249 -10.83 -2.87 16.77
CA TYR A 249 -10.43 -1.48 16.59
C TYR A 249 -11.08 -0.80 15.38
N GLY A 250 -12.04 -1.47 14.73
CA GLY A 250 -12.70 -1.01 13.50
C GLY A 250 -11.78 -0.97 12.27
N ALA A 251 -10.53 -1.44 12.40
CA ALA A 251 -9.52 -1.39 11.37
C ALA A 251 -8.62 -2.63 11.45
N ALA A 252 -8.02 -2.99 10.33
CA ALA A 252 -6.96 -3.97 10.22
C ALA A 252 -5.89 -3.45 9.26
N GLY A 253 -4.64 -3.89 9.43
CA GLY A 253 -3.55 -3.47 8.57
C GLY A 253 -2.74 -4.64 8.02
N MET A 254 -1.90 -4.35 7.05
CA MET A 254 -0.90 -5.29 6.58
C MET A 254 0.44 -4.60 6.31
N VAL A 255 1.53 -5.35 6.44
CA VAL A 255 2.87 -4.90 6.07
C VAL A 255 3.58 -6.02 5.30
N SER A 256 4.04 -5.69 4.09
CA SER A 256 5.01 -6.47 3.34
C SER A 256 6.41 -6.23 3.89
N LEU A 257 7.09 -7.34 4.19
CA LEU A 257 8.48 -7.38 4.59
C LEU A 257 9.42 -7.55 3.40
N LEU A 258 8.90 -7.78 2.18
CA LEU A 258 9.72 -8.10 1.02
C LEU A 258 10.85 -7.09 0.82
N PRO A 259 10.62 -5.76 0.84
CA PRO A 259 11.71 -4.81 0.66
C PRO A 259 12.87 -5.14 1.60
N PHE A 260 12.59 -5.24 2.90
CA PHE A 260 13.57 -5.48 3.97
C PHE A 260 14.23 -6.86 3.97
N LEU A 261 13.70 -7.82 3.21
CA LEU A 261 14.19 -9.20 3.16
C LEU A 261 14.93 -9.55 1.86
N GLY A 262 14.60 -8.90 0.74
CA GLY A 262 15.21 -9.21 -0.57
C GLY A 262 16.64 -8.72 -0.75
N GLY A 263 17.21 -8.02 0.24
CA GLY A 263 18.62 -7.60 0.20
C GLY A 263 18.90 -6.52 -0.85
N ALA A 264 20.17 -6.32 -1.20
CA ALA A 264 20.62 -5.21 -2.07
C ALA A 264 19.94 -5.15 -3.44
N GLU A 265 19.34 -6.25 -3.90
CA GLU A 265 18.62 -6.31 -5.16
C GLU A 265 17.35 -5.46 -5.15
N LEU A 266 16.65 -5.32 -4.00
CA LEU A 266 15.37 -4.60 -3.93
C LEU A 266 15.47 -3.10 -3.67
N PHE A 267 16.68 -2.58 -3.48
CA PHE A 267 16.88 -1.21 -3.05
C PHE A 267 17.71 -0.42 -4.05
N ASP A 268 17.59 0.90 -3.96
CA ASP A 268 18.66 1.76 -4.45
C ASP A 268 19.97 1.30 -3.83
N ALA A 269 20.93 0.85 -4.65
CA ALA A 269 22.23 0.37 -4.22
C ALA A 269 22.98 1.40 -3.36
N LYS A 270 22.71 2.70 -3.55
CA LYS A 270 23.28 3.79 -2.75
C LYS A 270 22.62 3.94 -1.37
N ALA A 271 21.50 3.27 -1.15
CA ALA A 271 20.75 3.24 0.09
C ALA A 271 20.70 1.82 0.70
N ALA A 272 21.62 0.92 0.35
CA ALA A 272 21.67 -0.43 0.93
C ALA A 272 21.79 -0.42 2.47
N PRO A 273 21.34 -1.49 3.16
CA PRO A 273 21.53 -1.60 4.61
C PRO A 273 23.02 -1.64 4.96
N THR A 274 23.38 -0.94 6.02
CA THR A 274 24.75 -0.85 6.58
C THR A 274 25.02 -1.97 7.57
N SER A 275 23.99 -2.67 8.07
CA SER A 275 24.12 -3.85 8.91
C SER A 275 22.92 -4.80 8.72
N PRO A 276 23.06 -6.10 9.08
CA PRO A 276 21.92 -7.02 9.09
C PRO A 276 20.77 -6.57 10.02
N SER A 277 21.11 -5.89 11.12
CA SER A 277 20.10 -5.39 12.06
C SER A 277 19.28 -4.25 11.47
N GLU A 278 19.84 -3.48 10.53
CA GLU A 278 19.15 -2.34 9.92
C GLU A 278 17.93 -2.77 9.09
N ASN A 279 17.94 -3.98 8.50
CA ASN A 279 16.76 -4.53 7.82
C ASN A 279 15.54 -4.57 8.74
N ILE A 280 15.73 -5.09 9.96
CA ILE A 280 14.65 -5.20 10.94
C ILE A 280 14.28 -3.80 11.47
N ASP A 281 15.22 -2.86 11.60
CA ASP A 281 14.92 -1.49 12.05
C ASP A 281 14.12 -0.70 11.01
N ALA A 282 14.45 -0.85 9.73
CA ALA A 282 13.72 -0.25 8.63
C ALA A 282 12.32 -0.87 8.50
N ALA A 283 12.18 -2.19 8.62
CA ALA A 283 10.88 -2.87 8.66
C ALA A 283 10.03 -2.39 9.86
N ALA A 284 10.65 -2.21 11.03
CA ALA A 284 9.96 -1.68 12.21
C ALA A 284 9.48 -0.24 12.00
N THR A 285 10.25 0.56 11.26
CA THR A 285 9.89 1.95 10.92
C THR A 285 8.75 2.01 9.91
N MET A 286 8.73 1.10 8.93
CA MET A 286 7.61 0.94 8.01
C MET A 286 6.34 0.50 8.74
N TRP A 287 6.42 -0.48 9.63
CA TRP A 287 5.23 -0.86 10.39
C TRP A 287 4.78 0.25 11.35
N LEU A 288 5.70 1.02 11.91
CA LEU A 288 5.34 2.22 12.67
C LEU A 288 4.53 3.22 11.82
N HIS A 289 4.89 3.43 10.55
CA HIS A 289 4.11 4.26 9.63
C HIS A 289 2.65 3.76 9.57
N GLU A 290 2.46 2.46 9.32
CA GLU A 290 1.11 1.86 9.33
C GLU A 290 0.42 1.94 10.70
N LEU A 291 1.16 1.81 11.80
CA LEU A 291 0.58 1.99 13.13
C LEU A 291 0.14 3.43 13.40
N GLY A 292 0.69 4.42 12.70
CA GLY A 292 0.18 5.79 12.80
C GLY A 292 -1.15 5.96 12.06
N HIS A 293 -1.33 5.29 10.91
CA HIS A 293 -2.63 5.15 10.25
C HIS A 293 -3.63 4.38 11.15
N PHE A 294 -3.18 3.30 11.79
CA PHE A 294 -4.03 2.48 12.66
C PHE A 294 -4.40 3.15 13.98
N LEU A 295 -3.42 3.66 14.74
CA LEU A 295 -3.63 4.14 16.11
C LEU A 295 -4.12 5.59 16.13
N ASN A 296 -3.50 6.46 15.34
CA ASN A 296 -3.77 7.90 15.36
C ASN A 296 -4.69 8.35 14.21
N ARG A 297 -4.98 7.46 13.27
CA ARG A 297 -5.73 7.77 12.05
C ARG A 297 -5.06 8.81 11.17
N TYR A 298 -3.73 8.96 11.29
CA TYR A 298 -2.99 9.92 10.50
C TYR A 298 -3.18 9.65 9.00
N GLY A 299 -3.34 10.69 8.19
CA GLY A 299 -3.26 10.58 6.74
C GLY A 299 -1.81 10.61 6.26
N GLU A 300 -1.63 10.51 4.96
CA GLU A 300 -0.32 10.66 4.31
C GLU A 300 0.17 12.11 4.39
N SER A 301 1.49 12.28 4.57
CA SER A 301 2.16 13.57 4.50
C SER A 301 3.12 13.63 3.32
N TYR A 302 3.18 14.79 2.66
CA TYR A 302 4.08 15.04 1.52
C TYR A 302 5.06 16.17 1.84
N GLY A 303 5.38 16.36 3.13
CA GLY A 303 6.15 17.48 3.65
C GLY A 303 7.61 17.12 3.97
N GLU A 304 8.05 17.49 5.17
CA GLU A 304 9.45 17.48 5.59
C GLU A 304 10.03 16.08 5.79
N GLU A 305 11.25 15.89 5.28
CA GLU A 305 12.05 14.71 5.55
C GLU A 305 12.22 14.48 7.06
N GLY A 306 12.19 13.22 7.49
CA GLY A 306 12.41 12.84 8.89
C GLY A 306 11.13 12.64 9.71
N CYS A 307 9.95 12.87 9.14
CA CYS A 307 8.68 12.44 9.71
C CYS A 307 8.27 11.06 9.17
N VAL A 308 7.84 10.15 10.04
CA VAL A 308 7.45 8.77 9.65
C VAL A 308 6.27 8.74 8.69
N HIS A 309 5.36 9.71 8.73
CA HIS A 309 4.23 9.80 7.80
C HIS A 309 4.53 10.49 6.48
N VAL A 310 5.77 10.92 6.25
CA VAL A 310 6.24 11.24 4.90
C VAL A 310 6.77 9.95 4.31
N ALA A 311 5.95 9.28 3.50
CA ALA A 311 6.27 7.96 2.96
C ALA A 311 7.61 7.96 2.18
N SER A 312 8.32 6.83 2.19
CA SER A 312 9.59 6.67 1.44
C SER A 312 9.46 7.08 -0.03
N GLU A 313 10.41 7.89 -0.50
CA GLU A 313 10.54 8.28 -1.90
C GLU A 313 11.04 7.10 -2.74
N GLY A 314 10.17 6.57 -3.61
CA GLY A 314 10.47 5.33 -4.33
C GLY A 314 10.90 4.20 -3.39
N LEU A 315 11.90 3.43 -3.79
CA LEU A 315 12.40 2.26 -3.05
C LEU A 315 13.50 2.59 -2.03
N ALA A 316 13.72 3.86 -1.69
CA ALA A 316 14.80 4.32 -0.81
C ALA A 316 14.51 4.14 0.69
N TYR A 317 13.96 2.99 1.11
CA TYR A 317 13.47 2.76 2.47
C TYR A 317 14.50 2.96 3.58
N PHE A 318 15.78 2.63 3.36
CA PHE A 318 16.81 2.86 4.38
C PHE A 318 17.24 4.32 4.48
N LYS A 319 17.31 5.05 3.36
CA LYS A 319 17.53 6.50 3.36
C LYS A 319 16.42 7.16 4.20
N TRP A 320 15.18 6.79 3.91
CA TRP A 320 14.00 7.22 4.63
C TRP A 320 14.07 6.88 6.14
N HIS A 321 14.35 5.62 6.48
CA HIS A 321 14.53 5.16 7.86
C HIS A 321 15.59 5.99 8.61
N ARG A 322 16.78 6.16 8.02
CA ARG A 322 17.88 6.93 8.62
C ARG A 322 17.51 8.39 8.82
N ALA A 323 16.80 9.01 7.87
CA ALA A 323 16.34 10.38 7.99
C ALA A 323 15.39 10.55 9.20
N ILE A 324 14.42 9.64 9.37
CA ILE A 324 13.50 9.64 10.53
C ILE A 324 14.26 9.47 11.84
N ARG A 325 15.20 8.52 11.89
CA ARG A 325 16.02 8.28 13.08
C ARG A 325 16.87 9.49 13.44
N LYS A 326 17.49 10.14 12.46
CA LYS A 326 18.29 11.36 12.63
C LYS A 326 17.46 12.53 13.14
N ALA A 327 16.24 12.68 12.61
CA ALA A 327 15.30 13.72 13.02
C ALA A 327 14.55 13.39 14.33
N ASP A 328 14.73 12.18 14.88
CA ASP A 328 13.94 11.64 16.00
C ASP A 328 12.42 11.71 15.77
N ASN A 329 11.99 11.38 14.54
CA ASN A 329 10.59 11.46 14.11
C ASN A 329 9.92 12.82 14.38
N ARG A 330 10.68 13.93 14.25
CA ARG A 330 10.11 15.27 14.35
C ARG A 330 9.30 15.59 13.10
N CYS A 331 7.99 15.70 13.28
CA CYS A 331 7.06 16.20 12.27
C CYS A 331 6.69 17.64 12.63
N SER A 332 7.03 18.62 11.79
CA SER A 332 6.66 20.03 12.03
C SER A 332 5.14 20.25 12.10
N ARG A 333 4.38 19.41 11.40
CA ARG A 333 2.93 19.31 11.49
C ARG A 333 2.56 17.85 11.67
N LEU A 334 1.67 17.59 12.63
CA LEU A 334 1.06 16.27 12.73
C LEU A 334 0.21 16.03 11.48
N PRO A 335 0.22 14.81 10.91
CA PRO A 335 -0.64 14.51 9.78
C PRO A 335 -2.11 14.69 10.15
N THR A 336 -2.90 15.20 9.21
CA THR A 336 -4.34 15.34 9.41
C THR A 336 -4.97 13.97 9.61
N PRO A 337 -5.77 13.76 10.67
CA PRO A 337 -6.49 12.51 10.83
C PRO A 337 -7.50 12.29 9.69
N VAL A 338 -7.56 11.08 9.16
CA VAL A 338 -8.56 10.63 8.19
C VAL A 338 -9.58 9.72 8.87
N SER A 339 -10.85 9.85 8.49
CA SER A 339 -11.93 9.08 9.11
C SER A 339 -12.20 7.73 8.42
N LYS A 340 -11.64 7.52 7.24
CA LYS A 340 -11.78 6.31 6.41
C LYS A 340 -10.48 6.12 5.62
N PHE A 341 -10.08 4.88 5.39
CA PHE A 341 -8.85 4.53 4.66
C PHE A 341 -9.12 3.77 3.37
#